data_AF-A0AA95JW91-F1
#
_entry.id   AF-A0AA95JW91-F1
#
_cell.length_a   1.000
_cell.length_b   1.000
_cell.length_c   1.000
_cell.angle_alpha   90.00
_cell.angle_beta   90.00
_cell.angle_gamma   90.00
#
_symmetry.space_group_name_H-M   'P 1'
#
loop_
_entity.id
_entity.type
_entity.pdbx_description
1 polymer ?
#
loop_
_entity_poly.entity_id
_entity_poly.type
_entity_poly.pdbx_seq_one_letter_code
_entity_poly.pdbx_strand_id
1 'polypeptide(L)'
;MTGKAKKEPQGATPAPDQTPSRNAAKAARREAMRAQMLRDQAKARRTARLKTTGVVAIVVVIVVAVGVGIGLSIGGGGGGKGSASTALDSSVEKAITGVSGDVIDAVGAGGGVSISKPVALSGAPALTSDGKPRVLYVGAEYCPYCAAQRWAVVNALSRFGTFTHLGQTTSSASDIDPSTATLSFHGATYTSDYLSFTGVEQTTNQPDGNGGYKPLDSLSAADQKILDTYDTKQYVGSDGGIPFIDYGGKYASSGASYDPATLQGLSHADIAKDLSDPSSTVTKSIVGTANVITATLCKLTDQKPANVCTAAGVKAAAS
;
A
#
# COMPACT_ATOMS: atom_id res chain seq x y z
N MET A 1 -14.75 92.21 -48.98
CA MET A 1 -14.89 91.57 -50.30
C MET A 1 -14.74 90.06 -50.09
N THR A 2 -15.70 89.28 -50.60
CA THR A 2 -15.75 87.80 -50.78
C THR A 2 -15.45 86.93 -49.53
N GLY A 3 -16.33 86.10 -48.96
CA GLY A 3 -17.55 85.45 -49.44
C GLY A 3 -17.36 83.92 -49.57
N LYS A 4 -18.22 83.15 -48.87
CA LYS A 4 -18.43 81.67 -48.93
C LYS A 4 -17.43 80.80 -48.15
N ALA A 5 -17.78 79.61 -47.63
CA ALA A 5 -19.01 78.96 -47.21
C ALA A 5 -18.59 77.68 -46.46
N LYS A 6 -19.45 77.24 -45.56
CA LYS A 6 -19.37 76.09 -44.64
C LYS A 6 -19.08 74.73 -45.32
N LYS A 7 -18.24 73.89 -44.69
CA LYS A 7 -18.34 72.42 -44.70
C LYS A 7 -17.66 71.83 -43.47
N GLU A 8 -18.48 71.32 -42.54
CA GLU A 8 -18.06 70.40 -41.46
C GLU A 8 -17.75 69.01 -42.06
N PRO A 9 -16.71 68.32 -41.59
CA PRO A 9 -16.60 66.88 -41.79
C PRO A 9 -17.21 66.12 -40.60
N GLN A 10 -18.21 65.30 -40.89
CA GLN A 10 -18.68 64.24 -40.00
C GLN A 10 -17.73 63.03 -40.07
N GLY A 11 -17.42 62.46 -38.91
CA GLY A 11 -17.21 61.02 -38.74
C GLY A 11 -15.81 60.47 -39.03
N ALA A 12 -14.99 60.37 -37.98
CA ALA A 12 -14.04 59.26 -37.85
C ALA A 12 -14.38 58.51 -36.55
N THR A 13 -14.92 57.31 -36.69
CA THR A 13 -15.17 56.35 -35.62
C THR A 13 -13.85 56.04 -34.90
N PRO A 14 -13.77 56.06 -33.55
CA PRO A 14 -12.59 55.58 -32.86
C PRO A 14 -12.43 54.07 -33.09
N ALA A 15 -11.20 53.62 -33.34
CA ALA A 15 -10.86 52.20 -33.41
C ALA A 15 -11.31 51.47 -32.13
N PRO A 16 -11.75 50.19 -32.21
CA PRO A 16 -12.14 49.46 -31.02
C PRO A 16 -10.93 49.31 -30.09
N ASP A 17 -11.11 49.79 -28.86
CA ASP A 17 -10.20 49.63 -27.74
C ASP A 17 -9.89 48.14 -27.55
N GLN A 18 -8.66 47.72 -27.88
CA GLN A 18 -8.19 46.35 -27.68
C GLN A 18 -7.81 46.13 -26.21
N THR A 19 -8.75 46.38 -25.30
CA THR A 19 -8.61 45.92 -23.92
C THR A 19 -9.10 44.47 -23.88
N PRO A 20 -8.25 43.46 -23.59
CA PRO A 20 -8.67 42.08 -23.59
C PRO A 20 -9.81 41.88 -22.59
N SER A 21 -10.93 41.31 -23.04
CA SER A 21 -12.05 40.94 -22.18
C SER A 21 -11.56 40.21 -20.93
N ARG A 22 -12.17 40.48 -19.77
CA ARG A 22 -11.88 39.80 -18.49
C ARG A 22 -11.85 38.27 -18.60
N ASN A 23 -12.54 37.70 -19.58
CA ASN A 23 -12.53 36.27 -19.88
C ASN A 23 -11.27 35.82 -20.64
N ALA A 24 -10.73 36.64 -21.55
CA ALA A 24 -9.46 36.39 -22.23
C ALA A 24 -8.26 36.50 -21.25
N ALA A 25 -8.30 37.46 -20.32
CA ALA A 25 -7.29 37.58 -19.27
C ALA A 25 -7.31 36.39 -18.28
N LYS A 26 -8.49 35.81 -17.99
CA LYS A 26 -8.63 34.58 -17.19
C LYS A 26 -8.15 33.34 -17.93
N ALA A 27 -8.41 33.24 -19.24
CA ALA A 27 -7.92 32.14 -20.08
C ALA A 27 -6.38 32.15 -20.17
N ALA A 28 -5.78 33.31 -20.44
CA ALA A 28 -4.33 33.48 -20.48
C ALA A 28 -3.65 33.16 -19.13
N ARG A 29 -4.29 33.53 -17.99
CA ARG A 29 -3.79 33.13 -16.65
C ARG A 29 -3.85 31.62 -16.42
N ARG A 30 -4.89 30.92 -16.90
CA ARG A 30 -5.00 29.46 -16.78
C ARG A 30 -3.98 28.73 -17.67
N GLU A 31 -3.71 29.25 -18.86
CA GLU A 31 -2.67 28.73 -19.75
C GLU A 31 -1.27 28.97 -19.20
N ALA A 32 -1.00 30.15 -18.63
CA ALA A 32 0.27 30.44 -17.94
C ALA A 32 0.50 29.53 -16.72
N MET A 33 -0.56 29.25 -15.93
CA MET A 33 -0.48 28.34 -14.78
C MET A 33 -0.23 26.89 -15.21
N ARG A 34 -0.87 26.43 -16.30
CA ARG A 34 -0.61 25.10 -16.89
C ARG A 34 0.81 25.01 -17.45
N ALA A 35 1.31 26.06 -18.09
CA ALA A 35 2.69 26.12 -18.58
C ALA A 35 3.71 26.14 -17.43
N GLN A 36 3.40 26.78 -16.29
CA GLN A 36 4.20 26.69 -15.07
C GLN A 36 4.16 25.28 -14.46
N MET A 37 2.98 24.67 -14.30
CA MET A 37 2.86 23.29 -13.80
C MET A 37 3.60 22.27 -14.66
N LEU A 38 3.58 22.40 -15.99
CA LEU A 38 4.34 21.52 -16.88
C LEU A 38 5.86 21.72 -16.76
N ARG A 39 6.32 22.97 -16.53
CA ARG A 39 7.74 23.27 -16.25
C ARG A 39 8.17 22.77 -14.88
N ASP A 40 7.30 22.85 -13.88
CA ASP A 40 7.54 22.35 -12.53
C ASP A 40 7.51 20.81 -12.50
N GLN A 41 6.60 20.16 -13.24
CA GLN A 41 6.64 18.71 -13.47
C GLN A 41 7.87 18.28 -14.27
N ALA A 42 8.33 19.05 -15.25
CA ALA A 42 9.55 18.75 -16.00
C ALA A 42 10.82 18.88 -15.12
N LYS A 43 10.86 19.86 -14.20
CA LYS A 43 11.91 19.98 -13.18
C LYS A 43 11.84 18.84 -12.17
N ALA A 44 10.65 18.50 -11.66
CA ALA A 44 10.44 17.37 -10.76
C ALA A 44 10.81 16.02 -11.40
N ARG A 45 10.53 15.83 -12.70
CA ARG A 45 10.96 14.66 -13.47
C ARG A 45 12.48 14.62 -13.70
N ARG A 46 13.14 15.78 -13.82
CA ARG A 46 14.61 15.86 -13.94
C ARG A 46 15.32 15.51 -12.63
N THR A 47 14.80 15.92 -11.48
CA THR A 47 15.29 15.51 -10.15
C THR A 47 14.89 14.09 -9.77
N ALA A 48 13.74 13.59 -10.26
CA ALA A 48 13.31 12.20 -10.04
C ALA A 48 14.14 11.19 -10.86
N ARG A 49 14.57 11.55 -12.09
CA ARG A 49 15.41 10.68 -12.94
C ARG A 49 16.87 10.54 -12.48
N LEU A 50 17.35 11.44 -11.64
CA LEU A 50 18.66 11.29 -10.98
C LEU A 50 18.60 10.47 -9.68
N LYS A 51 17.40 10.14 -9.18
CA LYS A 51 17.21 9.30 -7.99
C LYS A 51 16.74 7.87 -8.30
N THR A 52 16.29 7.58 -9.52
CA THR A 52 15.81 6.23 -9.90
C THR A 52 16.93 5.29 -10.36
N THR A 53 18.07 5.81 -10.84
CA THR A 53 19.26 4.98 -11.10
C THR A 53 20.01 4.60 -9.81
N GLY A 54 19.78 5.32 -8.71
CA GLY A 54 20.39 5.05 -7.41
C GLY A 54 19.76 3.87 -6.68
N VAL A 55 18.42 3.71 -6.73
CA VAL A 55 17.72 2.67 -5.96
C VAL A 55 17.99 1.26 -6.52
N VAL A 56 18.00 1.08 -7.84
CA VAL A 56 18.29 -0.21 -8.47
C VAL A 56 19.77 -0.61 -8.28
N ALA A 57 20.69 0.37 -8.34
CA ALA A 57 22.10 0.11 -8.09
C ALA A 57 22.37 -0.23 -6.60
N ILE A 58 21.64 0.38 -5.66
CA ILE A 58 21.81 0.12 -4.22
C ILE A 58 21.31 -1.28 -3.83
N VAL A 59 20.16 -1.74 -4.36
CA VAL A 59 19.66 -3.10 -4.07
C VAL A 59 20.62 -4.16 -4.63
N VAL A 60 21.14 -3.97 -5.86
CA VAL A 60 22.11 -4.91 -6.46
C VAL A 60 23.48 -4.88 -5.77
N VAL A 61 23.98 -3.70 -5.37
CA VAL A 61 25.27 -3.58 -4.65
C VAL A 61 25.19 -4.17 -3.25
N ILE A 62 24.07 -4.05 -2.54
CA ILE A 62 23.87 -4.69 -1.23
C ILE A 62 23.83 -6.22 -1.37
N VAL A 63 23.19 -6.76 -2.41
CA VAL A 63 23.16 -8.21 -2.68
C VAL A 63 24.56 -8.77 -3.00
N VAL A 64 25.39 -8.03 -3.74
CA VAL A 64 26.76 -8.45 -4.06
C VAL A 64 27.71 -8.29 -2.87
N ALA A 65 27.57 -7.24 -2.06
CA ALA A 65 28.42 -7.04 -0.87
C ALA A 65 28.16 -8.08 0.23
N VAL A 66 26.91 -8.55 0.39
CA VAL A 66 26.55 -9.60 1.35
C VAL A 66 26.94 -11.00 0.85
N GLY A 67 26.90 -11.24 -0.47
CA GLY A 67 27.28 -12.54 -1.06
C GLY A 67 28.76 -12.90 -0.99
N VAL A 68 29.66 -11.93 -0.77
CA VAL A 68 31.11 -12.15 -0.73
C VAL A 68 31.66 -12.29 0.72
N GLY A 69 30.84 -12.02 1.75
CA GLY A 69 31.32 -11.74 3.10
C GLY A 69 31.05 -12.74 4.22
N ILE A 70 30.51 -13.94 3.98
CA ILE A 70 30.21 -14.88 5.10
C ILE A 70 30.79 -16.27 4.83
N GLY A 71 32.08 -16.38 5.10
CA GLY A 71 32.64 -17.57 5.72
C GLY A 71 32.74 -17.35 7.24
N LEU A 72 32.23 -18.33 8.01
CA LEU A 72 32.56 -18.60 9.43
C LEU A 72 32.12 -17.58 10.49
N SER A 73 31.07 -17.90 11.25
CA SER A 73 31.18 -18.42 12.64
C SER A 73 29.87 -18.26 13.44
N ILE A 74 29.62 -19.28 14.26
CA ILE A 74 28.47 -19.50 15.15
C ILE A 74 28.76 -18.82 16.49
N GLY A 75 27.75 -18.24 17.17
CA GLY A 75 27.87 -17.85 18.57
C GLY A 75 26.83 -16.82 19.03
N GLY A 76 25.94 -17.22 19.93
CA GLY A 76 24.85 -16.40 20.45
C GLY A 76 25.27 -15.28 21.41
N GLY A 77 24.31 -14.41 21.71
CA GLY A 77 24.41 -13.36 22.74
C GLY A 77 23.54 -12.16 22.40
N GLY A 78 22.60 -11.84 23.29
CA GLY A 78 21.54 -10.86 23.06
C GLY A 78 22.00 -9.43 22.75
N GLY A 79 21.19 -8.76 21.93
CA GLY A 79 21.35 -7.36 21.55
C GLY A 79 19.99 -6.72 21.28
N GLY A 80 19.12 -6.66 22.29
CA GLY A 80 17.93 -5.82 22.24
C GLY A 80 18.34 -4.35 22.13
N LYS A 81 18.23 -3.79 20.91
CA LYS A 81 18.22 -2.36 20.54
C LYS A 81 18.05 -2.27 19.02
N GLY A 82 16.79 -2.27 18.56
CA GLY A 82 16.50 -2.15 17.13
C GLY A 82 15.03 -2.13 16.74
N SER A 83 14.10 -2.60 17.58
CA SER A 83 12.69 -2.60 17.17
C SER A 83 12.08 -1.21 17.29
N ALA A 84 11.65 -0.66 16.16
CA ALA A 84 10.85 0.56 16.10
C ALA A 84 9.37 0.29 16.40
N SER A 85 8.94 -0.98 16.35
CA SER A 85 7.60 -1.41 16.74
C SER A 85 7.51 -1.71 18.23
N THR A 86 6.32 -1.47 18.77
CA THR A 86 5.93 -1.82 20.14
C THR A 86 4.84 -2.89 20.11
N ALA A 87 4.50 -3.50 21.23
CA ALA A 87 3.37 -4.43 21.29
C ALA A 87 2.07 -3.72 20.86
N LEU A 88 1.23 -4.41 20.08
CA LEU A 88 -0.08 -3.89 19.68
C LEU A 88 -0.96 -3.67 20.92
N ASP A 89 -1.65 -2.53 20.96
CA ASP A 89 -2.63 -2.27 22.01
C ASP A 89 -3.78 -3.29 21.94
N SER A 90 -4.12 -3.88 23.09
CA SER A 90 -5.13 -4.94 23.18
C SER A 90 -6.52 -4.54 22.66
N SER A 91 -6.89 -3.25 22.77
CA SER A 91 -8.16 -2.76 22.24
C SER A 91 -8.15 -2.70 20.71
N VAL A 92 -7.01 -2.32 20.14
CA VAL A 92 -6.79 -2.32 18.68
C VAL A 92 -6.75 -3.75 18.16
N GLU A 93 -6.03 -4.65 18.81
CA GLU A 93 -5.98 -6.07 18.48
C GLU A 93 -7.39 -6.68 18.48
N LYS A 94 -8.17 -6.46 19.53
CA LYS A 94 -9.54 -6.95 19.63
C LYS A 94 -10.43 -6.39 18.52
N ALA A 95 -10.29 -5.10 18.19
CA ALA A 95 -11.08 -4.47 17.13
C ALA A 95 -10.77 -5.06 15.75
N ILE A 96 -9.50 -5.25 15.40
CA ILE A 96 -9.12 -5.75 14.06
C ILE A 96 -9.31 -7.24 13.90
N THR A 97 -9.12 -8.03 14.96
CA THR A 97 -9.30 -9.50 14.90
C THR A 97 -10.77 -9.92 15.09
N GLY A 98 -11.58 -9.06 15.72
CA GLY A 98 -12.96 -9.35 16.13
C GLY A 98 -14.06 -8.55 15.40
N VAL A 99 -13.82 -8.12 14.15
CA VAL A 99 -14.86 -7.45 13.35
C VAL A 99 -16.08 -8.35 13.21
N SER A 100 -17.26 -7.82 13.55
CA SER A 100 -18.50 -8.61 13.57
C SER A 100 -18.94 -9.11 12.19
N GLY A 101 -19.69 -10.22 12.17
CA GLY A 101 -20.30 -10.75 10.93
C GLY A 101 -21.18 -9.73 10.22
N ASP A 102 -21.96 -8.94 10.97
CA ASP A 102 -22.83 -7.90 10.40
C ASP A 102 -22.03 -6.82 9.66
N VAL A 103 -20.88 -6.39 10.21
CA VAL A 103 -20.00 -5.43 9.54
C VAL A 103 -19.36 -6.06 8.30
N ILE A 104 -18.86 -7.29 8.41
CA ILE A 104 -18.29 -8.05 7.29
C ILE A 104 -19.29 -8.14 6.13
N ASP A 105 -20.53 -8.50 6.43
CA ASP A 105 -21.60 -8.69 5.46
C ASP A 105 -22.07 -7.36 4.86
N ALA A 106 -22.25 -6.32 5.68
CA ALA A 106 -22.66 -5.00 5.21
C ALA A 106 -21.61 -4.33 4.30
N VAL A 107 -20.31 -4.52 4.58
CA VAL A 107 -19.22 -3.95 3.78
C VAL A 107 -19.09 -4.65 2.42
N GLY A 108 -19.29 -5.97 2.38
CA GLY A 108 -19.16 -6.76 1.16
C GLY A 108 -17.79 -6.58 0.49
N ALA A 109 -17.79 -6.23 -0.80
CA ALA A 109 -16.57 -5.99 -1.58
C ALA A 109 -15.95 -4.59 -1.38
N GLY A 110 -16.32 -3.84 -0.32
CA GLY A 110 -15.74 -2.54 0.01
C GLY A 110 -16.63 -1.33 -0.27
N GLY A 111 -17.94 -1.51 -0.49
CA GLY A 111 -18.92 -0.42 -0.46
C GLY A 111 -18.62 0.81 -1.35
N GLY A 112 -18.05 0.61 -2.54
CA GLY A 112 -17.70 1.67 -3.50
C GLY A 112 -16.25 2.15 -3.45
N VAL A 113 -15.43 1.65 -2.53
CA VAL A 113 -13.97 1.82 -2.55
C VAL A 113 -13.37 0.96 -3.66
N SER A 114 -12.41 1.52 -4.40
CA SER A 114 -11.62 0.75 -5.37
C SER A 114 -10.66 -0.18 -4.63
N ILE A 115 -10.91 -1.49 -4.73
CA ILE A 115 -10.08 -2.53 -4.11
C ILE A 115 -9.47 -3.41 -5.19
N SER A 116 -8.14 -3.47 -5.24
CA SER A 116 -7.43 -4.40 -6.14
C SER A 116 -7.48 -5.82 -5.58
N LYS A 117 -7.65 -6.79 -6.47
CA LYS A 117 -7.77 -8.21 -6.11
C LYS A 117 -6.46 -8.95 -6.35
N PRO A 118 -6.15 -10.00 -5.55
CA PRO A 118 -5.08 -10.92 -5.88
C PRO A 118 -5.28 -11.51 -7.29
N VAL A 119 -4.19 -11.60 -8.03
CA VAL A 119 -4.15 -12.14 -9.40
C VAL A 119 -3.76 -13.61 -9.36
N ALA A 120 -4.33 -14.42 -10.25
CA ALA A 120 -4.05 -15.85 -10.31
C ALA A 120 -2.66 -16.14 -10.89
N LEU A 121 -1.89 -17.00 -10.23
CA LEU A 121 -0.59 -17.48 -10.70
C LEU A 121 -0.77 -18.78 -11.48
N SER A 122 -0.99 -18.67 -12.78
CA SER A 122 -1.16 -19.86 -13.63
C SER A 122 0.13 -20.68 -13.72
N GLY A 123 0.03 -21.99 -13.45
CA GLY A 123 1.15 -22.92 -13.52
C GLY A 123 2.18 -22.83 -12.39
N ALA A 124 1.98 -21.95 -11.40
CA ALA A 124 2.86 -21.86 -10.24
C ALA A 124 2.72 -23.11 -9.32
N PRO A 125 3.84 -23.59 -8.76
CA PRO A 125 3.81 -24.68 -7.78
C PRO A 125 3.07 -24.23 -6.52
N ALA A 126 2.42 -25.17 -5.82
CA ALA A 126 1.78 -24.85 -4.56
C ALA A 126 2.83 -24.44 -3.51
N LEU A 127 2.58 -23.32 -2.84
CA LEU A 127 3.37 -22.87 -1.69
C LEU A 127 2.72 -23.42 -0.42
N THR A 128 3.44 -24.29 0.30
CA THR A 128 2.93 -24.96 1.51
C THR A 128 3.94 -24.92 2.64
N SER A 129 3.44 -24.97 3.87
CA SER A 129 4.22 -25.25 5.09
C SER A 129 3.37 -26.12 5.99
N ASP A 130 3.99 -27.14 6.60
CA ASP A 130 3.32 -28.11 7.49
C ASP A 130 2.05 -28.74 6.88
N GLY A 131 2.10 -29.01 5.57
CA GLY A 131 0.99 -29.59 4.81
C GLY A 131 -0.18 -28.63 4.53
N LYS A 132 -0.08 -27.35 4.90
CA LYS A 132 -1.11 -26.33 4.72
C LYS A 132 -0.69 -25.32 3.64
N PRO A 133 -1.63 -24.72 2.90
CA PRO A 133 -1.33 -23.55 2.07
C PRO A 133 -0.63 -22.48 2.89
N ARG A 134 0.48 -21.94 2.38
CA ARG A 134 1.25 -20.88 3.05
C ARG A 134 0.97 -19.54 2.41
N VAL A 135 0.65 -18.56 3.24
CA VAL A 135 0.58 -17.15 2.86
C VAL A 135 1.91 -16.50 3.23
N LEU A 136 2.64 -15.99 2.24
CA LEU A 136 3.88 -15.25 2.44
C LEU A 136 3.60 -13.77 2.22
N TYR A 137 3.86 -12.94 3.23
CA TYR A 137 3.87 -11.49 3.13
C TYR A 137 5.31 -10.99 3.18
N VAL A 138 5.67 -10.11 2.25
CA VAL A 138 6.96 -9.42 2.22
C VAL A 138 6.71 -7.91 2.17
N GLY A 139 7.18 -7.21 3.20
CA GLY A 139 7.03 -5.76 3.31
C GLY A 139 8.20 -5.12 4.04
N ALA A 140 7.96 -3.87 4.45
CA ALA A 140 8.86 -3.11 5.31
C ALA A 140 8.06 -2.10 6.14
N GLU A 141 8.46 -1.86 7.38
CA GLU A 141 7.71 -0.98 8.29
C GLU A 141 7.66 0.46 7.76
N TYR A 142 8.69 0.94 7.05
CA TYR A 142 8.71 2.30 6.49
C TYR A 142 7.63 2.55 5.43
N CYS A 143 7.13 1.50 4.77
CA CYS A 143 6.38 1.61 3.53
C CYS A 143 4.88 1.91 3.80
N PRO A 144 4.32 3.02 3.29
CA PRO A 144 2.91 3.38 3.53
C PRO A 144 1.90 2.46 2.84
N TYR A 145 2.23 1.90 1.67
CA TYR A 145 1.39 0.87 1.04
C TYR A 145 1.29 -0.39 1.92
N CYS A 146 2.43 -0.77 2.51
CA CYS A 146 2.52 -1.87 3.45
C CYS A 146 1.72 -1.53 4.71
N ALA A 147 1.81 -0.28 5.16
CA ALA A 147 1.09 0.23 6.32
C ALA A 147 -0.44 0.04 6.18
N ALA A 148 -0.99 0.36 5.01
CA ALA A 148 -2.39 0.09 4.70
C ALA A 148 -2.69 -1.41 4.66
N GLN A 149 -1.95 -2.18 3.86
CA GLN A 149 -2.26 -3.59 3.59
C GLN A 149 -2.29 -4.48 4.85
N ARG A 150 -1.41 -4.22 5.83
CA ARG A 150 -1.31 -5.05 7.05
C ARG A 150 -2.60 -5.16 7.82
N TRP A 151 -3.39 -4.08 7.90
CA TRP A 151 -4.69 -4.10 8.59
C TRP A 151 -5.63 -5.13 7.98
N ALA A 152 -5.75 -5.14 6.64
CA ALA A 152 -6.61 -6.08 5.93
C ALA A 152 -6.09 -7.53 6.01
N VAL A 153 -4.77 -7.72 5.95
CA VAL A 153 -4.13 -9.04 6.09
C VAL A 153 -4.39 -9.63 7.48
N VAL A 154 -4.19 -8.84 8.55
CA VAL A 154 -4.48 -9.28 9.93
C VAL A 154 -5.96 -9.61 10.09
N ASN A 155 -6.86 -8.74 9.61
CA ASN A 155 -8.30 -9.01 9.69
C ASN A 155 -8.71 -10.28 8.96
N ALA A 156 -8.20 -10.52 7.74
CA ALA A 156 -8.55 -11.70 6.97
C ALA A 156 -8.02 -12.98 7.61
N LEU A 157 -6.74 -13.01 7.99
CA LEU A 157 -6.10 -14.21 8.55
C LEU A 157 -6.63 -14.55 9.95
N SER A 158 -7.08 -13.56 10.72
CA SER A 158 -7.72 -13.79 12.04
C SER A 158 -9.05 -14.54 11.95
N ARG A 159 -9.64 -14.64 10.75
CA ARG A 159 -10.84 -15.45 10.53
C ARG A 159 -10.53 -16.95 10.44
N PHE A 160 -9.28 -17.30 10.12
CA PHE A 160 -8.83 -18.69 9.96
C PHE A 160 -7.94 -19.16 11.11
N GLY A 161 -7.50 -18.25 11.99
CA GLY A 161 -6.52 -18.57 13.01
C GLY A 161 -6.28 -17.41 13.96
N THR A 162 -5.19 -17.48 14.70
CA THR A 162 -4.89 -16.51 15.77
C THR A 162 -3.47 -16.01 15.61
N PHE A 163 -3.31 -14.70 15.68
CA PHE A 163 -2.01 -14.06 15.85
C PHE A 163 -1.66 -13.94 17.33
N THR A 164 -0.39 -13.99 17.65
CA THR A 164 0.18 -13.59 18.93
C THR A 164 1.38 -12.69 18.68
N HIS A 165 1.70 -11.81 19.62
CA HIS A 165 2.84 -10.89 19.53
C HIS A 165 2.80 -9.96 18.29
N LEU A 166 1.60 -9.55 17.86
CA LEU A 166 1.48 -8.50 16.85
C LEU A 166 2.12 -7.21 17.37
N GLY A 167 2.90 -6.56 16.51
CA GLY A 167 3.46 -5.25 16.77
C GLY A 167 2.57 -4.12 16.22
N GLN A 168 2.80 -2.92 16.72
CA GLN A 168 2.31 -1.67 16.15
C GLN A 168 3.46 -0.70 15.91
N THR A 169 3.37 0.04 14.81
CA THR A 169 4.35 1.02 14.34
C THR A 169 3.67 2.03 13.41
N THR A 170 4.46 2.85 12.71
CA THR A 170 3.98 3.71 11.63
C THR A 170 4.83 3.52 10.38
N SER A 171 4.32 3.92 9.21
CA SER A 171 5.19 4.19 8.05
C SER A 171 6.23 5.27 8.37
N SER A 172 7.20 5.46 7.47
CA SER A 172 8.21 6.51 7.59
C SER A 172 7.56 7.89 7.67
N ALA A 173 8.15 8.78 8.47
CA ALA A 173 7.71 10.16 8.60
C ALA A 173 8.02 11.03 7.37
N SER A 174 8.79 10.52 6.39
CA SER A 174 9.26 11.29 5.23
C SER A 174 8.84 10.70 3.88
N ASP A 175 7.91 9.74 3.86
CA ASP A 175 7.36 9.17 2.62
C ASP A 175 6.08 9.91 2.17
N ILE A 176 5.44 9.46 1.08
CA ILE A 176 4.28 10.09 0.45
C ILE A 176 3.08 10.20 1.39
N ASP A 177 2.85 9.18 2.22
CA ASP A 177 1.87 9.16 3.31
C ASP A 177 2.62 8.98 4.63
N PRO A 178 3.04 10.09 5.27
CA PRO A 178 3.98 10.04 6.36
C PRO A 178 3.31 9.56 7.65
N SER A 179 4.04 8.75 8.43
CA SER A 179 3.63 8.31 9.77
C SER A 179 2.25 7.63 9.83
N THR A 180 1.85 6.93 8.77
CA THR A 180 0.60 6.17 8.71
C THR A 180 0.61 5.06 9.76
N ALA A 181 -0.35 5.09 10.69
CA ALA A 181 -0.51 4.10 11.74
C ALA A 181 -0.73 2.69 11.18
N THR A 182 0.07 1.73 11.64
CA THR A 182 0.02 0.34 11.14
C THR A 182 0.50 -0.71 12.13
N LEU A 183 0.26 -1.97 11.78
CA LEU A 183 0.72 -3.14 12.49
C LEU A 183 2.13 -3.53 12.01
N SER A 184 2.78 -4.47 12.69
CA SER A 184 4.02 -5.09 12.25
C SER A 184 3.95 -6.59 12.45
N PHE A 185 4.42 -7.34 11.45
CA PHE A 185 4.55 -8.80 11.57
C PHE A 185 5.87 -9.22 12.21
N HIS A 186 6.82 -8.29 12.42
CA HIS A 186 8.08 -8.59 13.09
C HIS A 186 7.81 -9.15 14.50
N GLY A 187 8.29 -10.36 14.76
CA GLY A 187 8.08 -11.07 16.03
C GLY A 187 6.68 -11.67 16.22
N ALA A 188 5.74 -11.46 15.29
CA ALA A 188 4.41 -12.04 15.36
C ALA A 188 4.45 -13.55 15.04
N THR A 189 3.61 -14.32 15.73
CA THR A 189 3.38 -15.74 15.43
C THR A 189 1.93 -15.96 15.02
N TYR A 190 1.69 -16.85 14.06
CA TYR A 190 0.35 -17.20 13.59
C TYR A 190 0.09 -18.71 13.71
N THR A 191 -1.08 -19.08 14.20
CA THR A 191 -1.52 -20.48 14.32
C THR A 191 -2.91 -20.66 13.71
N SER A 192 -3.08 -21.71 12.92
CA SER A 192 -4.35 -22.05 12.25
C SER A 192 -4.36 -23.53 11.87
N ASP A 193 -5.55 -24.13 11.81
CA ASP A 193 -5.76 -25.48 11.27
C ASP A 193 -5.82 -25.50 9.73
N TYR A 194 -6.01 -24.35 9.09
CA TYR A 194 -6.35 -24.26 7.65
C TYR A 194 -5.19 -23.81 6.77
N LEU A 195 -4.36 -22.90 7.27
CA LEU A 195 -3.28 -22.27 6.50
C LEU A 195 -2.11 -21.92 7.42
N SER A 196 -0.95 -21.64 6.82
CA SER A 196 0.21 -21.09 7.53
C SER A 196 0.50 -19.67 7.05
N PHE A 197 1.18 -18.88 7.86
CA PHE A 197 1.54 -17.51 7.53
C PHE A 197 3.01 -17.25 7.85
N THR A 198 3.69 -16.55 6.95
CA THR A 198 5.00 -15.94 7.21
C THR A 198 4.93 -14.48 6.82
N GLY A 199 5.10 -13.58 7.79
CA GLY A 199 5.25 -12.15 7.55
C GLY A 199 6.70 -11.75 7.71
N VAL A 200 7.26 -11.09 6.70
CA VAL A 200 8.63 -10.57 6.71
C VAL A 200 8.60 -9.06 6.60
N GLU A 201 9.21 -8.38 7.56
CA GLU A 201 9.41 -6.94 7.58
C GLU A 201 10.89 -6.63 7.35
N GLN A 202 11.29 -6.37 6.10
CA GLN A 202 12.71 -6.31 5.73
C GLN A 202 13.48 -5.16 6.41
N THR A 203 12.80 -4.04 6.67
CA THR A 203 13.39 -2.87 7.33
C THR A 203 12.39 -2.21 8.26
N THR A 204 12.92 -1.53 9.27
CA THR A 204 12.16 -0.68 10.19
C THR A 204 11.64 0.58 9.49
N ASN A 205 10.91 1.43 10.21
CA ASN A 205 10.58 2.79 9.77
C ASN A 205 11.66 3.83 10.14
N GLN A 206 12.78 3.41 10.72
CA GLN A 206 13.84 4.30 11.21
C GLN A 206 14.94 4.46 10.16
N PRO A 207 15.31 5.69 9.77
CA PRO A 207 16.43 5.90 8.86
C PRO A 207 17.73 5.29 9.40
N ASP A 208 18.55 4.76 8.50
CA ASP A 208 19.87 4.20 8.83
C ASP A 208 21.01 5.24 8.80
N GLY A 209 20.72 6.47 8.35
CA GLY A 209 21.70 7.53 8.16
C GLY A 209 22.40 7.54 6.80
N ASN A 210 22.17 6.52 5.96
CA ASN A 210 22.77 6.33 4.63
C ASN A 210 21.75 6.44 3.49
N GLY A 211 20.57 6.99 3.77
CA GLY A 211 19.48 7.14 2.81
C GLY A 211 18.56 5.92 2.70
N GLY A 212 18.75 4.91 3.55
CA GLY A 212 17.88 3.76 3.71
C GLY A 212 17.20 3.73 5.08
N TYR A 213 16.69 2.56 5.44
CA TYR A 213 16.08 2.26 6.73
C TYR A 213 16.83 1.11 7.39
N LYS A 214 16.84 1.07 8.73
CA LYS A 214 17.55 0.02 9.46
C LYS A 214 16.98 -1.36 9.11
N PRO A 215 17.82 -2.36 8.80
CA PRO A 215 17.37 -3.74 8.59
C PRO A 215 16.57 -4.28 9.77
N LEU A 216 15.62 -5.16 9.50
CA LEU A 216 14.76 -5.77 10.52
C LEU A 216 14.72 -7.30 10.37
N ASP A 217 13.98 -7.83 9.39
CA ASP A 217 13.95 -9.25 9.07
C ASP A 217 14.77 -9.57 7.81
N SER A 218 15.28 -10.80 7.71
CA SER A 218 15.92 -11.33 6.50
C SER A 218 15.01 -12.35 5.81
N LEU A 219 14.81 -12.20 4.50
CA LEU A 219 14.16 -13.22 3.69
C LEU A 219 15.00 -14.49 3.62
N SER A 220 14.35 -15.65 3.68
CA SER A 220 14.99 -16.92 3.34
C SER A 220 15.30 -16.95 1.83
N ALA A 221 16.29 -17.76 1.42
CA ALA A 221 16.60 -17.91 -0.01
C ALA A 221 15.41 -18.45 -0.84
N ALA A 222 14.55 -19.27 -0.21
CA ALA A 222 13.33 -19.77 -0.85
C ALA A 222 12.29 -18.64 -1.04
N ASP A 223 12.09 -17.80 -0.04
CA ASP A 223 11.16 -16.67 -0.11
C ASP A 223 11.66 -15.58 -1.07
N GLN A 224 12.97 -15.33 -1.11
CA GLN A 224 13.57 -14.44 -2.10
C GLN A 224 13.30 -14.94 -3.52
N LYS A 225 13.44 -16.25 -3.77
CA LYS A 225 13.14 -16.82 -5.09
C LYS A 225 11.68 -16.64 -5.50
N ILE A 226 10.74 -16.74 -4.55
CA ILE A 226 9.31 -16.48 -4.79
C ILE A 226 9.13 -15.02 -5.21
N LEU A 227 9.71 -14.08 -4.46
CA LEU A 227 9.65 -12.66 -4.76
C LEU A 227 10.24 -12.35 -6.15
N ASP A 228 11.46 -12.81 -6.43
CA ASP A 228 12.15 -12.59 -7.71
C ASP A 228 11.37 -13.15 -8.92
N THR A 229 10.59 -14.22 -8.70
CA THR A 229 9.82 -14.86 -9.76
C THR A 229 8.48 -14.15 -9.99
N TYR A 230 7.73 -13.86 -8.92
CA TYR A 230 6.32 -13.49 -9.00
C TYR A 230 6.04 -12.01 -8.76
N ASP A 231 6.95 -11.25 -8.17
CA ASP A 231 6.83 -9.79 -8.03
C ASP A 231 7.34 -9.06 -9.29
N THR A 232 6.83 -9.49 -10.44
CA THR A 232 7.20 -8.96 -11.75
C THR A 232 5.98 -8.52 -12.53
N LYS A 233 6.18 -7.65 -13.51
CA LYS A 233 5.11 -7.11 -14.35
C LYS A 233 4.30 -8.21 -15.05
N GLN A 234 4.94 -9.34 -15.35
CA GLN A 234 4.30 -10.50 -15.94
C GLN A 234 3.18 -11.07 -15.05
N TYR A 235 3.39 -11.11 -13.74
CA TYR A 235 2.47 -11.76 -12.81
C TYR A 235 1.57 -10.74 -12.10
N VAL A 236 2.14 -9.67 -11.55
CA VAL A 236 1.43 -8.72 -10.67
C VAL A 236 1.31 -7.31 -11.26
N GLY A 237 1.72 -7.10 -12.51
CA GLY A 237 1.52 -5.84 -13.24
C GLY A 237 2.55 -4.74 -12.98
N SER A 238 3.47 -4.95 -12.05
CA SER A 238 4.64 -4.11 -11.79
C SER A 238 5.89 -4.95 -11.47
N ASP A 239 7.07 -4.42 -11.76
CA ASP A 239 8.34 -5.05 -11.34
C ASP A 239 8.74 -4.49 -9.96
N GLY A 240 8.89 -5.36 -8.96
CA GLY A 240 9.39 -5.01 -7.64
C GLY A 240 8.52 -4.01 -6.88
N GLY A 241 7.60 -4.50 -6.05
CA GLY A 241 6.69 -3.70 -5.24
C GLY A 241 6.47 -4.30 -3.85
N ILE A 242 6.36 -3.42 -2.84
CA ILE A 242 5.97 -3.82 -1.49
C ILE A 242 4.66 -3.13 -1.08
N PRO A 243 3.76 -3.84 -0.39
CA PRO A 243 3.88 -5.23 0.04
C PRO A 243 3.69 -6.20 -1.12
N PHE A 244 4.48 -7.27 -1.16
CA PHE A 244 4.21 -8.44 -1.99
C PHE A 244 3.56 -9.51 -1.13
N ILE A 245 2.53 -10.17 -1.64
CA ILE A 245 1.86 -11.28 -0.95
C ILE A 245 1.66 -12.42 -1.93
N ASP A 246 2.18 -13.61 -1.59
CA ASP A 246 1.83 -14.87 -2.24
C ASP A 246 0.79 -15.61 -1.39
N TYR A 247 -0.26 -16.10 -2.04
CA TYR A 247 -1.33 -16.89 -1.43
C TYR A 247 -1.25 -18.33 -1.96
N GLY A 248 -0.50 -19.18 -1.25
CA GLY A 248 -0.42 -20.62 -1.49
C GLY A 248 0.17 -21.02 -2.85
N GLY A 249 0.91 -20.14 -3.51
CA GLY A 249 1.44 -20.31 -4.86
C GLY A 249 0.34 -20.36 -5.93
N LYS A 250 -0.85 -19.82 -5.62
CA LYS A 250 -2.02 -19.82 -6.51
C LYS A 250 -2.50 -18.43 -6.86
N TYR A 251 -2.28 -17.47 -5.97
CA TYR A 251 -2.54 -16.06 -6.23
C TYR A 251 -1.40 -15.20 -5.69
N ALA A 252 -1.24 -14.00 -6.23
CA ALA A 252 -0.35 -13.00 -5.67
C ALA A 252 -0.96 -11.61 -5.70
N SER A 253 -0.39 -10.68 -4.92
CA SER A 253 -0.67 -9.25 -5.01
C SER A 253 0.61 -8.47 -4.75
N SER A 254 0.77 -7.32 -5.40
CA SER A 254 1.86 -6.39 -5.17
C SER A 254 1.31 -4.98 -4.99
N GLY A 255 1.79 -4.26 -3.98
CA GLY A 255 1.24 -2.99 -3.53
C GLY A 255 0.02 -3.14 -2.61
N ALA A 256 -0.49 -2.01 -2.12
CA ALA A 256 -1.70 -1.98 -1.30
C ALA A 256 -2.95 -2.23 -2.15
N SER A 257 -3.91 -2.96 -1.60
CA SER A 257 -5.19 -3.20 -2.26
C SER A 257 -6.10 -1.99 -2.27
N TYR A 258 -5.86 -1.00 -1.42
CA TYR A 258 -6.59 0.26 -1.34
C TYR A 258 -5.64 1.43 -1.08
N ASP A 259 -6.12 2.65 -1.27
CA ASP A 259 -5.33 3.88 -1.13
C ASP A 259 -4.88 4.13 0.32
N PRO A 260 -3.56 4.17 0.62
CA PRO A 260 -3.06 4.44 1.97
C PRO A 260 -3.46 5.80 2.53
N ALA A 261 -3.77 6.79 1.67
CA ALA A 261 -4.26 8.10 2.10
C ALA A 261 -5.57 8.01 2.92
N THR A 262 -6.31 6.90 2.78
CA THR A 262 -7.48 6.59 3.63
C THR A 262 -7.15 6.60 5.12
N LEU A 263 -5.92 6.26 5.51
CA LEU A 263 -5.47 6.17 6.90
C LEU A 263 -4.68 7.40 7.36
N GLN A 264 -4.53 8.42 6.50
CA GLN A 264 -3.68 9.55 6.78
C GLN A 264 -4.16 10.34 8.01
N GLY A 265 -3.25 10.59 8.95
CA GLY A 265 -3.53 11.36 10.16
C GLY A 265 -4.36 10.63 11.22
N LEU A 266 -4.77 9.38 10.98
CA LEU A 266 -5.48 8.56 11.95
C LEU A 266 -4.49 7.83 12.86
N SER A 267 -4.83 7.75 14.15
CA SER A 267 -4.13 6.88 15.09
C SER A 267 -4.61 5.43 14.97
N HIS A 268 -3.88 4.48 15.56
CA HIS A 268 -4.35 3.08 15.69
C HIS A 268 -5.71 2.99 16.37
N ALA A 269 -5.98 3.85 17.37
CA ALA A 269 -7.24 3.88 18.09
C ALA A 269 -8.39 4.42 17.23
N ASP A 270 -8.14 5.43 16.40
CA ASP A 270 -9.14 5.94 15.44
C ASP A 270 -9.50 4.88 14.41
N ILE A 271 -8.49 4.21 13.84
CA ILE A 271 -8.71 3.10 12.91
C ILE A 271 -9.49 1.98 13.59
N ALA A 272 -9.09 1.57 14.79
CA ALA A 272 -9.78 0.52 15.55
C ALA A 272 -11.24 0.86 15.85
N LYS A 273 -11.53 2.12 16.22
CA LYS A 273 -12.89 2.61 16.47
C LYS A 273 -13.75 2.49 15.21
N ASP A 274 -13.21 2.91 14.08
CA ASP A 274 -13.91 2.92 12.80
C ASP A 274 -14.37 1.53 12.37
N LEU A 275 -13.59 0.47 12.65
CA LEU A 275 -13.86 -0.92 12.23
C LEU A 275 -15.22 -1.49 12.69
N SER A 276 -15.91 -0.81 13.61
CA SER A 276 -17.27 -1.15 14.03
C SER A 276 -18.38 -0.50 13.17
N ASP A 277 -18.06 0.54 12.41
CA ASP A 277 -18.98 1.26 11.52
C ASP A 277 -18.80 0.83 10.06
N PRO A 278 -19.74 0.05 9.48
CA PRO A 278 -19.65 -0.41 8.09
C PRO A 278 -19.80 0.72 7.05
N SER A 279 -20.19 1.93 7.47
CA SER A 279 -20.32 3.09 6.60
C SER A 279 -19.01 3.87 6.45
N SER A 280 -18.09 3.76 7.42
CA SER A 280 -16.78 4.42 7.39
C SER A 280 -15.98 3.99 6.16
N THR A 281 -15.33 4.95 5.50
CA THR A 281 -14.40 4.68 4.40
C THR A 281 -13.23 3.81 4.86
N VAL A 282 -12.76 3.99 6.10
CA VAL A 282 -11.68 3.17 6.70
C VAL A 282 -12.13 1.71 6.77
N THR A 283 -13.33 1.46 7.29
CA THR A 283 -13.90 0.11 7.42
C THR A 283 -14.16 -0.52 6.07
N LYS A 284 -14.73 0.23 5.12
CA LYS A 284 -14.93 -0.24 3.75
C LYS A 284 -13.62 -0.65 3.08
N SER A 285 -12.57 0.13 3.25
CA SER A 285 -11.23 -0.17 2.72
C SER A 285 -10.61 -1.40 3.38
N ILE A 286 -10.54 -1.43 4.71
CA ILE A 286 -9.88 -2.52 5.47
C ILE A 286 -10.70 -3.81 5.39
N VAL A 287 -11.97 -3.78 5.78
CA VAL A 287 -12.83 -4.98 5.85
C VAL A 287 -13.20 -5.46 4.46
N GLY A 288 -13.41 -4.56 3.49
CA GLY A 288 -13.63 -4.92 2.09
C GLY A 288 -12.41 -5.63 1.49
N THR A 289 -11.21 -5.13 1.75
CA THR A 289 -9.97 -5.79 1.31
C THR A 289 -9.80 -7.12 2.02
N ALA A 290 -10.08 -7.18 3.33
CA ALA A 290 -10.04 -8.42 4.07
C ALA A 290 -11.06 -9.45 3.57
N ASN A 291 -12.24 -9.03 3.10
CA ASN A 291 -13.23 -9.90 2.47
C ASN A 291 -12.70 -10.47 1.14
N VAL A 292 -12.04 -9.66 0.33
CA VAL A 292 -11.37 -10.12 -0.91
C VAL A 292 -10.26 -11.12 -0.61
N ILE A 293 -9.39 -10.83 0.37
CA ILE A 293 -8.35 -11.77 0.81
C ILE A 293 -8.98 -13.06 1.34
N THR A 294 -10.01 -12.95 2.19
CA THR A 294 -10.73 -14.11 2.76
C THR A 294 -11.32 -14.98 1.66
N ALA A 295 -11.94 -14.38 0.64
CA ALA A 295 -12.47 -15.12 -0.51
C ALA A 295 -11.37 -15.87 -1.28
N THR A 296 -10.19 -15.26 -1.44
CA THR A 296 -9.01 -15.92 -2.02
C THR A 296 -8.56 -17.10 -1.15
N LEU A 297 -8.42 -16.89 0.17
CA LEU A 297 -8.00 -17.95 1.10
C LEU A 297 -9.00 -19.11 1.14
N CYS A 298 -10.31 -18.82 1.08
CA CYS A 298 -11.34 -19.85 0.99
C CYS A 298 -11.19 -20.75 -0.24
N LYS A 299 -10.64 -20.26 -1.35
CA LYS A 299 -10.33 -21.12 -2.51
C LYS A 299 -9.14 -22.05 -2.23
N LEU A 300 -8.19 -21.62 -1.39
CA LEU A 300 -7.01 -22.41 -1.02
C LEU A 300 -7.32 -23.48 0.03
N THR A 301 -8.33 -23.25 0.85
CA THR A 301 -8.70 -24.10 1.99
C THR A 301 -9.92 -24.98 1.71
N ASP A 302 -10.27 -25.20 0.44
CA ASP A 302 -11.44 -25.95 0.02
C ASP A 302 -12.74 -25.48 0.72
N GLN A 303 -12.91 -24.17 0.80
CA GLN A 303 -14.04 -23.47 1.44
C GLN A 303 -14.14 -23.71 2.96
N LYS A 304 -13.03 -23.94 3.65
CA LYS A 304 -12.98 -24.09 5.12
C LYS A 304 -12.26 -22.92 5.82
N PRO A 305 -12.72 -22.48 7.00
CA PRO A 305 -13.90 -22.95 7.71
C PRO A 305 -15.20 -22.45 7.06
N ALA A 306 -16.23 -23.29 7.05
CA ALA A 306 -17.45 -23.04 6.29
C ALA A 306 -18.15 -21.74 6.71
N ASN A 307 -18.25 -21.45 8.02
CA ASN A 307 -18.87 -20.23 8.52
C ASN A 307 -18.21 -18.95 7.99
N VAL A 308 -16.88 -18.95 7.80
CA VAL A 308 -16.14 -17.83 7.21
C VAL A 308 -16.36 -17.78 5.71
N CYS A 309 -16.17 -18.91 5.02
CA CYS A 309 -16.24 -18.95 3.56
C CYS A 309 -17.66 -18.78 3.01
N THR A 310 -18.69 -19.01 3.84
CA THR A 310 -20.07 -18.79 3.46
C THR A 310 -20.67 -17.45 3.88
N ALA A 311 -19.92 -16.61 4.61
CA ALA A 311 -20.36 -15.28 5.00
C ALA A 311 -20.75 -14.44 3.78
N ALA A 312 -21.84 -13.67 3.87
CA ALA A 312 -22.41 -12.98 2.72
C ALA A 312 -21.42 -11.96 2.14
N GLY A 313 -20.71 -11.24 3.00
CA GLY A 313 -19.71 -10.25 2.59
C GLY A 313 -18.51 -10.87 1.88
N VAL A 314 -18.09 -12.06 2.31
CA VAL A 314 -17.01 -12.83 1.67
C VAL A 314 -17.44 -13.32 0.29
N LYS A 315 -18.66 -13.86 0.16
CA LYS A 315 -19.21 -14.27 -1.15
C LYS A 315 -19.35 -13.08 -2.11
N ALA A 316 -19.80 -11.94 -1.61
CA ALA A 316 -19.90 -10.72 -2.40
C ALA A 316 -18.52 -10.27 -2.93
N ALA A 317 -17.46 -10.43 -2.13
CA ALA A 317 -16.09 -10.10 -2.53
C ALA A 317 -15.42 -11.13 -3.46
N ALA A 318 -15.96 -12.35 -3.55
CA ALA A 318 -15.44 -13.43 -4.40
C ALA A 318 -15.76 -13.25 -5.90
N SER A 319 -16.70 -12.35 -6.23
CA SER A 319 -17.23 -12.08 -7.57
C SER A 319 -16.33 -11.14 -8.35
#